data_AF-A0A2V8SWX5-F1
#
_entry.id   AF-A0A2V8SWX5-F1
#
_cell.length_a   1.000
_cell.length_b   1.000
_cell.length_c   1.000
_cell.angle_alpha   90.00
_cell.angle_beta   90.00
_cell.angle_gamma   90.00
#
_symmetry.space_group_name_H-M   'P 1'
#
loop_
_entity.id
_entity.type
_entity.pdbx_description
1 polymer ?
#
loop_
_entity_poly.entity_id
_entity_poly.type
_entity_poly.pdbx_seq_one_letter_code
_entity_poly.pdbx_strand_id
1 'polypeptide(L)'
;MADPSEAGDQSKYVVVEFTPRWEKKFGFDDSNYDAMRKAVEDKIKGKWVKFSGWMMYDFIHANASQSTSPGNPVCPPGSTGQSGCNWRATPWEVHPVTAYTIVSGP
;
A
#
# COMPACT_ATOMS: atom_id res chain seq x y z
N MET A 1 -4.36 -16.38 0.31
CA MET A 1 -5.50 -15.43 0.37
C MET A 1 -5.41 -14.79 1.75
N ALA A 2 -5.62 -13.47 1.87
CA ALA A 2 -5.66 -12.84 3.19
C ALA A 2 -6.91 -13.31 3.95
N ASP A 3 -6.78 -13.51 5.27
CA ASP A 3 -7.89 -13.93 6.13
C ASP A 3 -8.61 -12.71 6.73
N PRO A 4 -9.95 -12.68 6.82
CA PRO A 4 -10.68 -11.55 7.40
C PRO A 4 -10.24 -11.18 8.83
N SER A 5 -9.78 -12.16 9.61
CA SER A 5 -9.26 -11.94 10.96
C SER A 5 -7.95 -11.13 11.00
N GLU A 6 -7.25 -11.03 9.86
CA GLU A 6 -5.97 -10.31 9.73
C GLU A 6 -6.16 -8.83 9.35
N ALA A 7 -7.38 -8.34 9.13
CA ALA A 7 -7.65 -7.00 8.60
C ALA A 7 -7.11 -5.82 9.45
N GLY A 8 -6.70 -6.07 10.71
CA GLY A 8 -6.03 -5.11 11.57
C GLY A 8 -4.60 -5.49 11.98
N ASP A 9 -4.11 -6.66 11.55
CA ASP A 9 -2.78 -7.14 11.87
C ASP A 9 -1.75 -6.51 10.91
N GLN A 10 -1.14 -5.42 11.37
CA GLN A 10 -0.12 -4.71 10.59
C GLN A 10 1.08 -5.59 10.22
N SER A 11 1.34 -6.70 10.93
CA SER A 11 2.42 -7.63 10.55
C SER A 11 2.14 -8.36 9.24
N LYS A 12 0.88 -8.40 8.79
CA LYS A 12 0.46 -9.03 7.53
C LYS A 12 0.32 -8.04 6.38
N TYR A 13 0.50 -6.75 6.65
CA TYR A 13 0.33 -5.73 5.63
C TYR A 13 1.43 -5.85 4.58
N VAL A 14 1.05 -5.59 3.34
CA VAL A 14 1.94 -5.35 2.20
C VAL A 14 1.57 -4.00 1.59
N VAL A 15 2.55 -3.29 1.07
CA VAL A 15 2.29 -2.06 0.33
C VAL A 15 1.88 -2.44 -1.10
N VAL A 16 0.87 -1.75 -1.63
CA VAL A 16 0.37 -1.95 -2.99
C VAL A 16 0.48 -0.63 -3.71
N GLU A 17 1.34 -0.56 -4.73
CA GLU A 17 1.64 0.70 -5.42
C GLU A 17 0.98 0.77 -6.80
N PHE A 18 0.09 1.74 -6.94
CA PHE A 18 -0.36 2.24 -8.23
C PHE A 18 0.65 3.27 -8.72
N THR A 19 1.36 2.97 -9.80
CA THR A 19 2.36 3.88 -10.37
C THR A 19 1.77 4.75 -11.49
N PRO A 20 2.34 5.93 -11.77
CA PRO A 20 1.80 6.88 -12.76
C PRO A 20 1.48 6.32 -14.15
N ARG A 21 2.25 5.34 -14.64
CA ARG A 21 1.95 4.68 -15.93
C ARG A 21 0.74 3.74 -15.86
N TRP A 22 0.52 3.12 -14.71
CA TRP A 22 -0.54 2.15 -14.48
C TRP A 22 -1.84 2.80 -14.03
N GLU A 23 -1.78 3.94 -13.35
CA GLU A 23 -2.95 4.77 -12.99
C GLU A 23 -3.85 5.03 -14.20
N LYS A 24 -3.27 5.46 -15.33
CA LYS A 24 -4.00 5.69 -16.59
C LYS A 24 -4.66 4.43 -17.13
N LYS A 25 -4.00 3.27 -16.99
CA LYS A 25 -4.57 1.96 -17.39
C LYS A 25 -5.81 1.61 -16.55
N PHE A 26 -5.86 2.08 -15.31
CA PHE A 26 -6.99 1.89 -14.41
C PHE A 26 -8.03 3.03 -14.47
N GLY A 27 -7.84 3.98 -15.39
CA GLY A 27 -8.72 5.13 -15.56
C GLY A 27 -8.64 6.11 -14.40
N PHE A 28 -7.49 6.20 -13.72
CA PHE A 28 -7.21 7.25 -12.75
C PHE A 28 -6.52 8.43 -13.44
N ASP A 29 -6.96 9.64 -13.12
CA ASP A 29 -6.38 10.89 -13.57
C ASP A 29 -5.35 11.37 -12.54
N ASP A 30 -4.08 11.43 -12.95
CA ASP A 30 -2.93 11.80 -12.13
C ASP A 30 -2.66 13.32 -12.10
N SER A 31 -3.47 14.13 -12.77
CA SER A 31 -3.31 15.60 -12.80
C SER A 31 -3.62 16.28 -11.46
N ASN A 32 -4.40 15.63 -10.61
CA ASN A 32 -4.71 16.09 -9.26
C ASN A 32 -4.65 14.90 -8.28
N TYR A 33 -3.59 14.89 -7.46
CA TYR A 33 -3.32 13.81 -6.52
C TYR A 33 -4.47 13.54 -5.53
N ASP A 34 -5.07 14.58 -4.95
CA ASP A 34 -6.14 14.39 -3.95
C ASP A 34 -7.41 13.83 -4.59
N ALA A 35 -7.74 14.29 -5.80
CA ALA A 35 -8.86 13.75 -6.57
C ALA A 35 -8.61 12.30 -6.98
N MET A 36 -7.40 11.99 -7.45
CA MET A 36 -6.96 10.64 -7.80
C MET A 36 -7.05 9.70 -6.60
N ARG A 37 -6.46 10.10 -5.46
CA ARG A 37 -6.48 9.36 -4.22
C ARG A 37 -7.91 9.06 -3.79
N LYS A 38 -8.80 10.07 -3.83
CA LYS A 38 -10.21 9.86 -3.52
C LYS A 38 -10.86 8.86 -4.46
N ALA A 39 -10.61 8.94 -5.77
CA ALA A 39 -11.15 7.99 -6.74
C ALA A 39 -10.66 6.56 -6.50
N VAL A 40 -9.40 6.38 -6.10
CA VAL A 40 -8.86 5.08 -5.69
C VAL A 40 -9.58 4.60 -4.43
N GLU A 41 -9.66 5.42 -3.38
CA GLU A 41 -10.33 5.08 -2.12
C GLU A 41 -11.80 4.69 -2.35
N ASP A 42 -12.57 5.44 -3.13
CA ASP A 42 -13.97 5.13 -3.46
C ASP A 42 -14.10 3.77 -4.18
N LYS A 43 -13.10 3.41 -5.01
CA LYS A 43 -13.09 2.13 -5.72
C LYS A 43 -12.74 0.94 -4.83
N ILE A 44 -11.76 1.04 -3.92
CA ILE A 44 -11.21 -0.14 -3.24
C ILE A 44 -11.34 -0.17 -1.72
N LYS A 45 -11.54 0.97 -1.05
CA LYS A 45 -11.54 1.05 0.41
C LYS A 45 -12.69 0.25 1.00
N GLY A 46 -12.39 -0.58 2.00
CA GLY A 46 -13.37 -1.45 2.67
C GLY A 46 -13.85 -2.63 1.82
N LYS A 47 -13.24 -2.90 0.66
CA LYS A 47 -13.59 -4.02 -0.22
C LYS A 47 -12.46 -5.04 -0.24
N TRP A 48 -12.81 -6.29 -0.52
CA TRP A 48 -11.82 -7.31 -0.84
C TRP A 48 -11.33 -7.12 -2.27
N VAL A 49 -10.01 -7.05 -2.43
CA VAL A 49 -9.39 -6.78 -3.73
C VAL A 49 -8.28 -7.77 -3.98
N LYS A 50 -8.30 -8.38 -5.16
CA LYS A 50 -7.20 -9.19 -5.67
C LYS A 50 -6.31 -8.30 -6.53
N PHE A 51 -5.05 -8.15 -6.14
CA PHE A 51 -4.03 -7.45 -6.92
C PHE A 51 -3.15 -8.44 -7.69
N SER A 52 -2.70 -8.03 -8.87
CA SER A 52 -1.68 -8.72 -9.66
C SER A 52 -0.53 -7.77 -9.91
N GLY A 53 0.70 -8.27 -9.82
CA GLY A 53 1.91 -7.47 -9.95
C GLY A 53 3.15 -8.29 -9.57
N TRP A 54 4.26 -7.59 -9.36
CA TRP A 54 5.50 -8.20 -8.88
C TRP A 54 5.70 -7.84 -7.42
N MET A 55 6.09 -8.83 -6.61
CA MET A 55 6.55 -8.58 -5.25
C MET A 55 8.00 -8.09 -5.31
N MET A 56 8.24 -6.86 -4.89
CA MET A 56 9.55 -6.23 -4.85
C MET A 56 9.89 -5.81 -3.42
N TYR A 57 11.19 -5.79 -3.12
CA TYR A 57 11.69 -5.30 -1.84
C TYR A 57 12.23 -3.88 -2.01
N ASP A 58 11.57 -2.90 -1.40
CA ASP A 58 12.03 -1.52 -1.41
C ASP A 58 13.12 -1.29 -0.34
N PHE A 59 14.37 -1.47 -0.76
CA PHE A 59 15.53 -1.36 0.13
C PHE A 59 15.76 0.06 0.66
N ILE A 60 15.32 1.11 -0.06
CA ILE A 60 15.46 2.53 0.38
C ILE A 60 14.70 2.76 1.69
N HIS A 61 13.76 1.88 1.94
CA HIS A 61 12.61 2.07 2.77
C HIS A 61 12.50 1.00 3.88
N ALA A 62 13.46 0.08 3.91
CA ALA A 62 13.64 -0.92 4.95
C ALA A 62 13.83 -0.31 6.35
N ASN A 63 14.54 0.81 6.47
CA ASN A 63 14.78 1.45 7.77
C ASN A 63 13.54 2.17 8.34
N ALA A 64 12.52 2.41 7.53
CA ALA A 64 11.29 3.11 7.91
C ALA A 64 10.09 2.16 7.99
N SER A 65 10.36 0.86 8.11
CA SER A 65 9.36 -0.21 8.09
C SER A 65 9.41 -1.04 9.37
N GLN A 66 8.25 -1.27 9.99
CA GLN A 66 8.14 -2.00 11.25
C GLN A 66 8.73 -3.41 11.21
N SER A 67 8.51 -4.15 10.11
CA SER A 67 8.98 -5.54 9.96
C SER A 67 10.51 -5.68 9.87
N THR A 68 11.24 -4.61 9.49
CA THR A 68 12.69 -4.62 9.31
C THR A 68 13.44 -3.69 10.24
N SER A 69 12.75 -2.78 10.93
CA SER A 69 13.32 -1.87 11.92
C SER A 69 12.38 -1.69 13.12
N PRO A 70 12.04 -2.77 13.84
CA PRO A 70 11.01 -2.73 14.89
C PRO A 70 11.38 -1.88 16.10
N GLY A 71 12.66 -1.55 16.27
CA GLY A 71 13.14 -0.67 17.35
C GLY A 71 12.92 0.82 17.10
N ASN A 72 12.55 1.22 15.88
CA ASN A 72 12.26 2.62 15.58
C ASN A 72 10.87 3.01 16.15
N PRO A 73 10.72 4.25 16.64
CA PRO A 73 9.41 4.76 17.05
C PRO A 73 8.46 4.81 15.85
N VAL A 74 7.15 4.72 16.09
CA VAL A 74 6.14 4.93 15.04
C VAL A 74 6.02 6.44 14.75
N CYS A 75 5.98 6.81 13.48
CA CYS A 75 5.84 8.23 13.10
C CYS A 75 4.50 8.82 13.59
N PRO A 76 4.44 10.11 13.94
CA PRO A 76 3.18 10.75 14.28
C PRO A 76 2.17 10.66 13.12
N PRO A 77 0.85 10.63 13.39
CA PRO A 77 -0.17 10.63 12.35
C PRO A 77 0.04 11.76 11.33
N GLY A 78 -0.02 11.44 10.04
CA GLY A 78 0.21 12.41 8.95
C GLY A 78 1.69 12.72 8.65
N SER A 79 2.64 12.07 9.33
CA SER A 79 4.08 12.33 9.19
C SER A 79 4.80 11.29 8.31
N THR A 80 4.30 11.06 7.09
CA THR A 80 4.92 10.11 6.14
C THR A 80 6.22 10.65 5.56
N GLY A 81 7.21 9.77 5.31
CA GLY A 81 8.47 10.14 4.66
C GLY A 81 9.51 10.79 5.60
N GLN A 82 9.28 10.78 6.92
CA GLN A 82 10.24 11.25 7.90
C GLN A 82 11.34 10.21 8.18
N SER A 83 12.56 10.68 8.40
CA SER A 83 13.69 9.85 8.83
C SER A 83 13.62 9.54 10.33
N GLY A 84 13.91 8.30 10.72
CA GLY A 84 14.08 7.92 12.14
C GLY A 84 12.82 7.38 12.83
N CYS A 85 11.74 7.15 12.09
CA CYS A 85 10.53 6.50 12.60
C CYS A 85 9.91 5.57 11.54
N ASN A 86 9.11 4.60 11.98
CA ASN A 86 8.37 3.69 11.12
C ASN A 86 7.04 4.33 10.72
N TRP A 87 6.84 4.54 9.42
CA TRP A 87 5.58 5.03 8.86
C TRP A 87 4.85 4.00 7.99
N ARG A 88 5.42 2.79 7.86
CA ARG A 88 4.78 1.66 7.19
C ARG A 88 5.10 0.34 7.89
N ALA A 89 4.31 -0.67 7.59
CA ALA A 89 4.47 -2.01 8.14
C ALA A 89 5.67 -2.76 7.54
N THR A 90 5.89 -2.65 6.23
CA THR A 90 6.85 -3.49 5.49
C THR A 90 7.45 -2.76 4.29
N PRO A 91 8.71 -3.07 3.92
CA PRO A 91 9.29 -2.63 2.65
C PRO A 91 8.87 -3.53 1.47
N TRP A 92 8.06 -4.58 1.72
CA TRP A 92 7.55 -5.45 0.66
C TRP A 92 6.38 -4.81 -0.06
N GLU A 93 6.52 -4.67 -1.37
CA GLU A 93 5.62 -3.93 -2.24
C GLU A 93 5.16 -4.79 -3.41
N VAL A 94 3.86 -4.78 -3.69
CA VAL A 94 3.36 -5.17 -5.01
C VAL A 94 3.51 -3.97 -5.93
N HIS A 95 4.57 -3.98 -6.74
CA HIS A 95 4.95 -2.84 -7.57
C HIS A 95 5.64 -3.31 -8.87
N PRO A 96 5.16 -2.87 -10.05
CA PRO A 96 3.86 -2.24 -10.27
C PRO A 96 2.70 -3.23 -10.14
N VAL A 97 1.58 -2.70 -9.63
CA VAL A 97 0.27 -3.32 -9.82
C VAL A 97 -0.07 -3.29 -11.30
N THR A 98 -0.31 -4.45 -11.90
CA THR A 98 -0.65 -4.62 -13.31
C THR A 98 -2.13 -4.88 -13.57
N ALA A 99 -2.84 -5.37 -12.55
CA ALA A 99 -4.28 -5.52 -12.54
C ALA A 99 -4.80 -5.53 -11.11
N TYR A 100 -6.05 -5.12 -10.92
CA TYR A 100 -6.79 -5.39 -9.71
C TYR A 100 -8.24 -5.74 -10.03
N THR A 101 -8.88 -6.49 -9.14
CA THR A 101 -10.29 -6.84 -9.26
C THR A 101 -10.91 -6.88 -7.88
N ILE A 102 -12.07 -6.22 -7.73
CA ILE A 102 -12.89 -6.34 -6.52
C ILE A 102 -13.49 -7.74 -6.53
N VAL A 103 -13.31 -8.46 -5.43
CA VAL A 103 -13.80 -9.83 -5.26
C VAL A 103 -14.74 -9.89 -4.07
N SER A 104 -15.55 -10.93 -4.00
CA SER A 104 -16.22 -11.27 -2.74
C SER A 104 -15.16 -11.59 -1.69
N GLY A 105 -15.42 -11.20 -0.44
CA GLY A 105 -14.61 -11.70 0.67
C GLY A 105 -14.63 -13.23 0.74
N PRO A 106 -13.59 -13.84 1.33
CA PRO A 106 -13.62 -15.26 1.65
C PRO A 106 -14.75 -15.61 2.62
#